data_AF-A0A8H3AG97-F1
#
_entry.id   AF-A0A8H3AG97-F1
#
_cell.length_a   1.000
_cell.length_b   1.000
_cell.length_c   1.000
_cell.angle_alpha   90.00
_cell.angle_beta   90.00
_cell.angle_gamma   90.00
#
_symmetry.space_group_name_H-M   'P 1'
#
loop_
_entity.id
_entity.type
_entity.pdbx_description
1 polymer ?
#
loop_
_entity_poly.entity_id
_entity_poly.type
_entity_poly.pdbx_seq_one_letter_code
_entity_poly.pdbx_strand_id
1 'polypeptide(L)'
;IIAVVDWVVDAPTPDSDGWLSTLQRQVFGHIQEVIQPQGQDPVDSDADVVLDAAPIPTVRTGSYHVWKWGINDPESGKRTLEKGPSDERASQLGWHSVPAGNDPISTDPDLEADTIVNYTTTVGNNVIAQENWDGGQDWKSNVRPDGGPNLVFDFPYGADPSEDGWENVEPRQYGNLSVTQLFYTANMYHDLLYLYGFDEVSGNFQQYNFGKGAAEGDGVIVHAQDSSGFNNANFMTPPDGQNGRCRMYLWNTAKPFRDGGLDAGILIHELSHGLSTRLTGGPRNSACLNTREAGGMGEGWGDFIATTVRSTSTYQDYPIGAWAADTKPGIRHFPYSTNITTNPSLYDYLQRLDYREVHAIGEVWAEILYVVSNKLIEKHGFADSLFPSAVSDFYRFVTRDGALARAPTHGNTLMLQLIVNGMKTQPCNPTFIQARDAIIAADQALTGGENKCTLWEAFATRGLGTDAKKLSFATRPSINGFEVPSECK
;
A
#
# COMPACT_ATOMS: atom_id res chain seq x y z
N ILE A 1 -20.88 5.45 35.16
CA ILE A 1 -21.05 4.59 36.36
C ILE A 1 -19.99 3.51 36.22
N ILE A 2 -18.83 3.41 36.90
CA ILE A 2 -18.05 4.02 38.01
C ILE A 2 -16.58 3.73 37.56
N ALA A 3 -15.60 4.62 37.38
CA ALA A 3 -14.93 5.65 38.18
C ALA A 3 -13.83 5.15 39.17
N VAL A 4 -12.64 5.77 39.03
CA VAL A 4 -11.56 6.04 40.03
C VAL A 4 -10.55 4.88 40.25
N VAL A 5 -9.21 5.04 40.26
CA VAL A 5 -8.37 6.07 40.90
C VAL A 5 -6.99 6.29 40.23
N ASP A 6 -6.58 7.56 40.29
CA ASP A 6 -5.27 8.22 40.19
C ASP A 6 -3.99 7.40 40.40
N TRP A 7 -2.97 7.72 39.60
CA TRP A 7 -1.65 8.15 40.11
C TRP A 7 -1.16 9.36 39.30
N VAL A 8 -1.20 10.52 39.94
CA VAL A 8 -0.43 11.72 39.57
C VAL A 8 0.93 11.60 40.26
N VAL A 9 2.01 11.67 39.49
CA VAL A 9 3.32 12.11 40.00
C VAL A 9 3.86 13.13 39.01
N ASP A 10 4.04 14.34 39.55
CA ASP A 10 4.56 15.60 39.00
C ASP A 10 5.24 15.58 37.63
N ALA A 11 4.64 16.34 36.70
CA ALA A 11 5.27 16.77 35.46
C ALA A 11 6.20 17.98 35.75
N PRO A 12 7.48 17.96 35.31
CA PRO A 12 8.27 19.17 35.25
C PRO A 12 7.78 20.07 34.11
N THR A 13 7.59 21.36 34.42
CA THR A 13 7.42 22.46 33.46
C THR A 13 8.71 22.74 32.66
N PRO A 14 8.61 23.42 31.51
CA PRO A 14 9.57 23.30 30.40
C PRO A 14 10.77 24.23 30.57
N ASP A 15 11.96 23.63 30.55
CA ASP A 15 13.20 24.38 30.29
C ASP A 15 13.50 24.33 28.79
N SER A 16 13.75 25.52 28.27
CA SER A 16 14.10 25.83 26.89
C SER A 16 15.30 25.00 26.42
N ASP A 17 15.06 24.04 25.54
CA ASP A 17 15.88 23.73 24.36
C ASP A 17 15.20 22.64 23.52
N GLY A 18 15.32 22.77 22.20
CA GLY A 18 14.46 22.16 21.19
C GLY A 18 14.38 20.64 21.16
N TRP A 19 13.27 20.18 20.58
CA TRP A 19 12.88 18.80 20.30
C TRP A 19 13.97 18.00 19.56
N LEU A 20 14.79 17.27 20.30
CA LEU A 20 15.52 16.07 19.85
C LEU A 20 15.63 15.12 21.05
N SER A 21 14.69 14.17 21.17
CA SER A 21 14.66 13.24 22.31
C SER A 21 15.79 12.21 22.21
N THR A 22 16.32 11.88 23.37
CA THR A 22 17.50 11.05 23.69
C THR A 22 17.51 9.64 23.05
N LEU A 23 16.41 9.17 22.48
CA LEU A 23 16.32 7.87 21.78
C LEU A 23 17.13 7.84 20.47
N GLN A 24 17.31 8.98 19.78
CA GLN A 24 18.12 9.04 18.55
C GLN A 24 19.62 8.92 18.82
N ARG A 25 20.10 9.15 20.06
CA ARG A 25 21.54 9.00 20.39
C ARG A 25 21.95 7.56 20.72
N GLN A 26 21.03 6.71 21.17
CA GLN A 26 21.36 5.32 21.51
C GLN A 26 21.35 4.36 20.32
N VAL A 27 20.65 4.71 19.22
CA VAL A 27 20.62 3.87 18.02
C VAL A 27 21.77 4.18 17.05
N PHE A 28 22.31 5.40 17.05
CA PHE A 28 23.37 5.83 16.12
C PHE A 28 24.75 6.05 16.78
N GLY A 29 24.89 5.83 18.09
CA GLY A 29 26.12 6.12 18.85
C GLY A 29 27.06 4.92 19.13
N HIS A 30 26.87 3.76 18.49
CA HIS A 30 27.66 2.55 18.78
C HIS A 30 28.49 2.01 17.60
N ILE A 31 28.71 2.81 16.55
CA ILE A 31 29.56 2.41 15.41
C ILE A 31 30.87 3.23 15.36
N GLN A 32 31.36 3.75 16.49
CA GLN A 32 32.59 4.56 16.49
C GLN A 32 33.66 4.24 17.55
N GLU A 33 33.61 3.07 18.20
CA GLU A 33 34.72 2.64 19.05
C GLU A 33 35.03 1.14 18.90
N VAL A 34 35.66 0.76 17.79
CA VAL A 34 36.90 -0.05 17.71
C VAL A 34 37.37 0.14 16.26
N ILE A 35 38.49 0.78 15.93
CA ILE A 35 39.83 0.19 15.77
C ILE A 35 40.75 1.35 15.30
N GLN A 36 41.93 1.49 15.91
CA GLN A 36 43.09 2.21 15.36
C GLN A 36 44.35 1.33 15.52
N PRO A 37 45.42 1.55 14.73
CA PRO A 37 45.83 0.58 13.72
C PRO A 37 47.13 -0.15 14.08
N GLN A 38 47.30 -1.38 13.59
CA GLN A 38 48.61 -1.94 13.31
C GLN A 38 48.57 -2.64 11.95
N GLY A 39 49.43 -2.18 11.05
CA GLY A 39 49.41 -2.56 9.65
C GLY A 39 50.05 -3.91 9.36
N GLN A 40 49.63 -4.48 8.24
CA GLN A 40 50.45 -5.15 7.22
C GLN A 40 49.64 -5.21 5.91
N ASP A 41 50.37 -5.08 4.80
CA ASP A 41 49.94 -4.88 3.40
C ASP A 41 48.97 -5.93 2.80
N PRO A 42 48.35 -5.64 1.63
CA PRO A 42 47.06 -6.21 1.23
C PRO A 42 47.21 -7.56 0.55
N VAL A 43 46.28 -8.46 0.85
CA VAL A 43 46.03 -9.67 0.06
C VAL A 43 44.60 -9.59 -0.46
N ASP A 44 44.52 -9.36 -1.76
CA ASP A 44 43.35 -9.62 -2.59
C ASP A 44 43.08 -11.14 -2.63
N SER A 45 41.86 -11.55 -2.34
CA SER A 45 41.18 -12.72 -2.92
C SER A 45 39.85 -12.98 -2.21
N ASP A 46 38.78 -12.82 -2.97
CA ASP A 46 37.61 -13.70 -3.02
C ASP A 46 37.43 -14.67 -1.84
N ALA A 47 36.56 -14.30 -0.92
CA ALA A 47 35.88 -15.26 -0.06
C ALA A 47 34.40 -14.90 -0.03
N ASP A 48 33.70 -15.32 -1.07
CA ASP A 48 32.26 -15.56 -1.01
C ASP A 48 32.00 -16.49 0.18
N VAL A 49 31.48 -15.93 1.27
CA VAL A 49 30.77 -16.72 2.27
C VAL A 49 29.41 -17.01 1.66
N VAL A 50 29.38 -17.99 0.75
CA VAL A 50 28.14 -18.68 0.39
C VAL A 50 27.72 -19.44 1.64
N LEU A 51 26.80 -18.85 2.41
CA LEU A 51 25.92 -19.66 3.22
C LEU A 51 25.23 -20.60 2.23
N ASP A 52 25.43 -21.92 2.38
CA ASP A 52 24.74 -22.94 1.59
C ASP A 52 23.23 -22.72 1.71
N ALA A 53 22.69 -21.87 0.84
CA ALA A 53 21.27 -21.76 0.64
C ALA A 53 20.87 -23.11 0.03
N ALA A 54 20.04 -23.86 0.75
CA ALA A 54 19.35 -24.99 0.16
C ALA A 54 18.84 -24.59 -1.24
N PRO A 55 18.97 -25.45 -2.26
CA PRO A 55 18.59 -25.11 -3.62
C PRO A 55 17.17 -24.55 -3.60
N ILE A 56 17.00 -23.30 -4.07
CA ILE A 56 15.71 -22.65 -4.14
C ILE A 56 14.80 -23.59 -4.95
N PRO A 57 13.68 -24.06 -4.38
CA PRO A 57 12.75 -24.93 -5.09
C PRO A 57 12.35 -24.29 -6.42
N THR A 58 12.12 -25.10 -7.45
CA THR A 58 11.70 -24.60 -8.76
C THR A 58 10.38 -23.84 -8.61
N VAL A 59 10.42 -22.52 -8.77
CA VAL A 59 9.24 -21.65 -8.64
C VAL A 59 8.18 -22.08 -9.65
N ARG A 60 7.00 -22.46 -9.16
CA ARG A 60 5.86 -22.78 -10.03
C ARG A 60 5.20 -21.48 -10.47
N THR A 61 5.25 -21.21 -11.76
CA THR A 61 4.65 -20.01 -12.35
C THR A 61 3.24 -20.27 -12.83
N GLY A 62 2.29 -19.46 -12.35
CA GLY A 62 0.90 -19.47 -12.81
C GLY A 62 0.70 -18.65 -14.08
N SER A 63 -0.39 -18.92 -14.79
CA SER A 63 -0.92 -18.07 -15.86
C SER A 63 -2.35 -17.64 -15.53
N TYR A 64 -2.65 -16.35 -15.62
CA TYR A 64 -3.92 -15.77 -15.15
C TYR A 64 -4.58 -14.98 -16.27
N HIS A 65 -5.82 -15.31 -16.65
CA HIS A 65 -6.57 -14.54 -17.63
C HIS A 65 -7.39 -13.45 -16.94
N VAL A 66 -6.78 -12.27 -16.78
CA VAL A 66 -7.21 -11.20 -15.88
C VAL A 66 -7.12 -9.83 -16.55
N TRP A 67 -7.75 -8.81 -15.97
CA TRP A 67 -7.34 -7.43 -16.22
C TRP A 67 -5.99 -7.22 -15.55
N LYS A 68 -4.96 -7.09 -16.37
CA LYS A 68 -3.57 -6.98 -15.89
C LYS A 68 -3.35 -5.72 -15.07
N TRP A 69 -2.27 -5.74 -14.29
CA TRP A 69 -1.82 -4.61 -13.47
C TRP A 69 -1.87 -3.27 -14.22
N GLY A 70 -2.47 -2.26 -13.58
CA GLY A 70 -2.70 -0.93 -14.15
C GLY A 70 -4.05 -0.74 -14.87
N ILE A 71 -4.74 -1.82 -15.26
CA ILE A 71 -6.13 -1.70 -15.73
C ILE A 71 -7.06 -1.66 -14.51
N ASN A 72 -7.83 -0.57 -14.39
CA ASN A 72 -8.65 -0.35 -13.19
C ASN A 72 -9.89 -1.23 -13.13
N ASP A 73 -10.60 -1.40 -14.23
CA ASP A 73 -11.93 -2.02 -14.25
C ASP A 73 -12.23 -2.56 -15.66
N PRO A 74 -13.29 -3.36 -15.83
CA PRO A 74 -13.67 -3.93 -17.12
C PRO A 74 -13.91 -2.94 -18.26
N GLU A 75 -14.28 -1.68 -17.96
CA GLU A 75 -14.47 -0.64 -18.98
C GLU A 75 -13.14 0.04 -19.38
N SER A 76 -12.12 -0.08 -18.54
CA SER A 76 -10.80 0.54 -18.74
C SER A 76 -9.85 -0.27 -19.63
N GLY A 77 -10.18 -1.52 -19.97
CA GLY A 77 -9.33 -2.34 -20.82
C GLY A 77 -9.78 -3.79 -20.98
N LYS A 78 -9.04 -4.54 -21.80
CA LYS A 78 -9.31 -5.97 -22.05
C LYS A 78 -8.47 -6.85 -21.15
N ARG A 79 -9.00 -8.05 -20.86
CA ARG A 79 -8.25 -9.10 -20.18
C ARG A 79 -7.12 -9.65 -21.06
N THR A 80 -6.06 -10.10 -20.42
CA THR A 80 -4.90 -10.75 -21.03
C THR A 80 -4.48 -11.95 -20.20
N LEU A 81 -3.83 -12.94 -20.84
CA LEU A 81 -3.25 -14.09 -20.15
C LEU A 81 -1.84 -13.74 -19.67
N GLU A 82 -1.74 -13.31 -18.42
CA GLU A 82 -0.49 -12.94 -17.75
C GLU A 82 0.26 -14.19 -17.28
N LYS A 83 1.49 -14.41 -17.77
CA LYS A 83 2.28 -15.62 -17.49
C LYS A 83 3.45 -15.31 -16.55
N GLY A 84 3.56 -16.06 -15.47
CA GLY A 84 4.64 -15.91 -14.48
C GLY A 84 4.84 -14.48 -13.95
N PRO A 85 3.79 -13.78 -13.51
CA PRO A 85 3.87 -12.36 -13.11
C PRO A 85 4.60 -12.09 -11.78
N SER A 86 4.95 -13.13 -11.00
CA SER A 86 5.57 -12.97 -9.67
C SER A 86 6.96 -12.37 -9.75
N ASP A 87 7.27 -11.42 -8.86
CA ASP A 87 8.62 -10.89 -8.69
C ASP A 87 9.43 -11.81 -7.76
N GLU A 88 10.52 -12.40 -8.24
CA GLU A 88 11.32 -13.36 -7.47
C GLU A 88 11.96 -12.76 -6.20
N ARG A 89 12.14 -11.44 -6.14
CA ARG A 89 12.73 -10.76 -4.97
C ARG A 89 11.71 -10.65 -3.83
N ALA A 90 10.45 -10.42 -4.19
CA ALA A 90 9.35 -10.27 -3.23
C ALA A 90 8.66 -11.60 -2.91
N SER A 91 8.53 -12.46 -3.91
CA SER A 91 7.84 -13.74 -3.87
C SER A 91 8.80 -14.88 -4.22
N GLN A 92 9.74 -15.17 -3.31
CA GLN A 92 10.83 -16.15 -3.52
C GLN A 92 10.34 -17.57 -3.86
N LEU A 93 9.14 -17.97 -3.40
CA LEU A 93 8.53 -19.26 -3.71
C LEU A 93 7.48 -19.18 -4.85
N GLY A 94 7.35 -18.01 -5.48
CA GLY A 94 6.18 -17.66 -6.29
C GLY A 94 4.93 -17.48 -5.43
N TRP A 95 3.76 -17.43 -6.08
CA TRP A 95 2.50 -17.13 -5.40
C TRP A 95 1.74 -18.37 -4.92
N HIS A 96 2.17 -19.59 -5.29
CA HIS A 96 1.41 -20.83 -5.06
C HIS A 96 2.07 -21.82 -4.12
N SER A 97 3.02 -21.36 -3.30
CA SER A 97 3.82 -22.25 -2.46
C SER A 97 4.12 -21.61 -1.11
N VAL A 98 4.27 -22.45 -0.09
CA VAL A 98 4.58 -22.09 1.29
C VAL A 98 5.28 -23.27 1.98
N PRO A 99 6.16 -23.07 2.97
CA PRO A 99 6.63 -24.17 3.80
C PRO A 99 5.50 -24.83 4.58
N ALA A 100 5.57 -26.14 4.81
CA ALA A 100 4.54 -26.93 5.50
C ALA A 100 4.25 -26.42 6.92
N GLY A 101 5.29 -25.93 7.63
CA GLY A 101 5.16 -25.32 8.95
C GLY A 101 4.35 -24.02 8.96
N ASN A 102 4.20 -23.39 7.80
CA ASN A 102 3.49 -22.13 7.59
C ASN A 102 2.26 -22.31 6.67
N ASP A 103 1.81 -23.55 6.45
CA ASP A 103 0.62 -23.85 5.63
C ASP A 103 -0.63 -23.20 6.25
N PRO A 104 -1.28 -22.23 5.56
CA PRO A 104 -2.42 -21.51 6.12
C PRO A 104 -3.73 -22.33 6.11
N ILE A 105 -3.81 -23.40 5.32
CA ILE A 105 -5.03 -24.19 5.08
C ILE A 105 -5.06 -25.43 5.96
N SER A 106 -4.05 -26.30 5.85
CA SER A 106 -4.01 -27.60 6.52
C SER A 106 -2.58 -28.02 6.78
N THR A 107 -2.12 -27.82 8.01
CA THR A 107 -0.83 -28.32 8.48
C THR A 107 -0.82 -29.86 8.42
N ASP A 108 0.06 -30.44 7.61
CA ASP A 108 0.31 -31.88 7.59
C ASP A 108 1.39 -32.19 8.66
N PRO A 109 1.05 -32.88 9.76
CA PRO A 109 1.99 -33.17 10.83
C PRO A 109 3.08 -34.19 10.41
N ASP A 110 2.90 -34.89 9.30
CA ASP A 110 3.87 -35.87 8.80
C ASP A 110 4.92 -35.23 7.87
N LEU A 111 4.75 -33.96 7.49
CA LEU A 111 5.74 -33.20 6.72
C LEU A 111 6.69 -32.44 7.63
N GLU A 112 7.99 -32.47 7.31
CA GLU A 112 8.97 -31.58 7.93
C GLU A 112 8.60 -30.12 7.65
N ALA A 113 8.78 -29.22 8.62
CA ALA A 113 8.28 -27.85 8.56
C ALA A 113 8.81 -27.04 7.36
N ASP A 114 10.01 -27.34 6.90
CA ASP A 114 10.67 -26.70 5.75
C ASP A 114 10.29 -27.32 4.40
N THR A 115 9.51 -28.41 4.39
CA THR A 115 9.00 -29.02 3.16
C THR A 115 8.08 -28.05 2.44
N ILE A 116 8.35 -27.78 1.16
CA ILE A 116 7.52 -26.86 0.39
C ILE A 116 6.23 -27.54 -0.07
N VAL A 117 5.12 -27.02 0.43
CA VAL A 117 3.78 -27.35 -0.03
C VAL A 117 3.47 -26.49 -1.25
N ASN A 118 2.98 -27.13 -2.31
CA ASN A 118 2.60 -26.47 -3.55
C ASN A 118 1.10 -26.60 -3.75
N TYR A 119 0.42 -25.48 -3.96
CA TYR A 119 -1.01 -25.45 -4.28
C TYR A 119 -1.23 -25.43 -5.79
N THR A 120 -2.38 -25.93 -6.22
CA THR A 120 -2.92 -25.70 -7.56
C THR A 120 -4.01 -24.62 -7.57
N THR A 121 -4.27 -24.03 -6.40
CA THR A 121 -5.33 -23.05 -6.15
C THR A 121 -4.75 -21.72 -5.65
N THR A 122 -5.60 -20.71 -5.44
CA THR A 122 -5.27 -19.33 -5.04
C THR A 122 -4.85 -19.20 -3.57
N VAL A 123 -3.80 -19.94 -3.20
CA VAL A 123 -3.16 -19.97 -1.88
C VAL A 123 -1.65 -19.95 -2.06
N GLY A 124 -0.97 -19.12 -1.28
CA GLY A 124 0.48 -19.18 -1.11
C GLY A 124 0.97 -18.22 -0.02
N ASN A 125 2.24 -17.82 -0.11
CA ASN A 125 2.90 -17.07 0.95
C ASN A 125 2.25 -15.70 1.24
N ASN A 126 1.86 -14.96 0.21
CA ASN A 126 1.42 -13.57 0.40
C ASN A 126 -0.10 -13.46 0.55
N VAL A 127 -0.86 -14.27 -0.20
CA VAL A 127 -2.31 -14.14 -0.35
C VAL A 127 -2.99 -15.50 -0.31
N ILE A 128 -4.16 -15.52 0.33
CA ILE A 128 -5.12 -16.62 0.35
C ILE A 128 -6.47 -16.04 -0.11
N ALA A 129 -6.91 -16.39 -1.32
CA ALA A 129 -8.14 -15.85 -1.91
C ALA A 129 -9.20 -16.93 -2.14
N GLN A 130 -10.46 -16.62 -1.84
CA GLN A 130 -11.61 -17.54 -1.92
C GLN A 130 -12.92 -16.78 -2.11
N GLU A 131 -13.99 -17.48 -2.51
CA GLU A 131 -15.35 -16.91 -2.41
C GLU A 131 -15.81 -16.81 -0.95
N ASN A 132 -16.82 -15.97 -0.68
CA ASN A 132 -17.48 -15.91 0.63
C ASN A 132 -18.99 -15.65 0.53
N TRP A 133 -19.70 -16.52 -0.20
CA TRP A 133 -21.13 -16.37 -0.46
C TRP A 133 -22.04 -16.53 0.76
N ASP A 134 -21.53 -17.02 1.88
CA ASP A 134 -22.24 -17.08 3.15
C ASP A 134 -22.02 -15.82 4.02
N GLY A 135 -21.05 -14.97 3.66
CA GLY A 135 -20.65 -13.78 4.41
C GLY A 135 -19.98 -14.10 5.75
N GLY A 136 -19.53 -15.34 5.91
CA GLY A 136 -19.03 -15.91 7.15
C GLY A 136 -17.64 -15.46 7.53
N GLN A 137 -17.09 -16.12 8.55
CA GLN A 137 -15.70 -15.96 8.98
C GLN A 137 -14.81 -17.10 8.46
N ASP A 138 -15.42 -18.17 7.93
CA ASP A 138 -14.66 -19.26 7.34
C ASP A 138 -13.98 -18.78 6.05
N TRP A 139 -12.77 -19.27 5.86
CA TRP A 139 -11.96 -19.03 4.67
C TRP A 139 -11.17 -20.27 4.33
N LYS A 140 -10.77 -21.09 5.32
CA LYS A 140 -9.98 -22.29 5.07
C LYS A 140 -10.71 -23.29 4.18
N SER A 141 -12.01 -23.52 4.42
CA SER A 141 -12.82 -24.48 3.66
C SER A 141 -13.52 -23.89 2.44
N ASN A 142 -13.58 -22.56 2.31
CA ASN A 142 -14.32 -21.91 1.22
C ASN A 142 -13.76 -22.26 -0.16
N VAL A 143 -14.62 -22.19 -1.17
CA VAL A 143 -14.29 -22.63 -2.52
C VAL A 143 -13.27 -21.68 -3.16
N ARG A 144 -12.35 -22.27 -3.91
CA ARG A 144 -11.32 -21.57 -4.67
C ARG A 144 -11.20 -22.16 -6.07
N PRO A 145 -10.82 -21.35 -7.07
CA PRO A 145 -10.50 -21.88 -8.39
C PRO A 145 -9.25 -22.77 -8.32
N ASP A 146 -9.24 -23.83 -9.12
CA ASP A 146 -8.09 -24.74 -9.29
C ASP A 146 -7.56 -24.56 -10.72
N GLY A 147 -6.31 -24.13 -10.86
CA GLY A 147 -5.61 -23.98 -12.14
C GLY A 147 -5.00 -25.29 -12.65
N GLY A 148 -5.19 -26.39 -11.92
CA GLY A 148 -4.66 -27.70 -12.23
C GLY A 148 -3.13 -27.80 -12.08
N PRO A 149 -2.51 -28.89 -12.56
CA PRO A 149 -1.07 -29.11 -12.41
C PRO A 149 -0.21 -28.06 -13.13
N ASN A 150 -0.77 -27.37 -14.12
CA ASN A 150 -0.06 -26.34 -14.89
C ASN A 150 -0.37 -24.91 -14.43
N LEU A 151 -1.17 -24.73 -13.37
CA LEU A 151 -1.53 -23.41 -12.81
C LEU A 151 -2.10 -22.45 -13.87
N VAL A 152 -3.03 -22.92 -14.69
CA VAL A 152 -3.70 -22.11 -15.72
C VAL A 152 -5.08 -21.67 -15.20
N PHE A 153 -5.17 -20.42 -14.75
CA PHE A 153 -6.39 -19.79 -14.27
C PHE A 153 -7.03 -18.98 -15.41
N ASP A 154 -7.65 -19.70 -16.35
CA ASP A 154 -8.37 -19.12 -17.50
C ASP A 154 -9.87 -19.39 -17.36
N PHE A 155 -10.58 -18.45 -16.73
CA PHE A 155 -12.02 -18.56 -16.46
C PHE A 155 -12.83 -17.52 -17.24
N PRO A 156 -14.05 -17.87 -17.71
CA PRO A 156 -14.89 -16.95 -18.45
C PRO A 156 -15.42 -15.81 -17.57
N TYR A 157 -15.65 -14.64 -18.18
CA TYR A 157 -16.32 -13.51 -17.53
C TYR A 157 -17.82 -13.51 -17.84
N GLY A 158 -18.20 -13.58 -19.12
CA GLY A 158 -19.61 -13.66 -19.54
C GLY A 158 -20.40 -12.35 -19.40
N ALA A 159 -20.02 -11.46 -18.48
CA ALA A 159 -20.69 -10.21 -18.20
C ALA A 159 -20.04 -8.99 -18.92
N ASP A 160 -19.32 -9.23 -20.01
CA ASP A 160 -18.82 -8.16 -20.89
C ASP A 160 -19.97 -7.66 -21.78
N PRO A 161 -20.28 -6.34 -21.83
CA PRO A 161 -21.34 -5.80 -22.68
C PRO A 161 -21.21 -6.07 -24.19
N SER A 162 -20.06 -6.56 -24.65
CA SER A 162 -19.85 -7.02 -26.01
C SER A 162 -20.23 -8.49 -26.27
N GLU A 163 -20.55 -9.26 -25.25
CA GLU A 163 -20.97 -10.68 -25.34
C GLU A 163 -22.50 -10.80 -25.38
N ASP A 164 -23.02 -11.79 -26.13
CA ASP A 164 -24.47 -12.02 -26.22
C ASP A 164 -25.03 -12.53 -24.88
N GLY A 165 -26.08 -11.89 -24.38
CA GLY A 165 -26.78 -12.29 -23.15
C GLY A 165 -26.06 -11.90 -21.85
N TRP A 166 -25.03 -11.04 -21.93
CA TRP A 166 -24.26 -10.53 -20.79
C TRP A 166 -25.14 -9.96 -19.67
N GLU A 167 -26.28 -9.37 -20.02
CA GLU A 167 -27.22 -8.76 -19.09
C GLU A 167 -27.89 -9.76 -18.14
N ASN A 168 -27.81 -11.05 -18.44
CA ASN A 168 -28.38 -12.14 -17.65
C ASN A 168 -27.31 -12.90 -16.85
N VAL A 169 -26.04 -12.48 -16.91
CA VAL A 169 -24.94 -13.14 -16.20
C VAL A 169 -24.90 -12.65 -14.76
N GLU A 170 -25.16 -13.56 -13.83
CA GLU A 170 -25.09 -13.32 -12.39
C GLU A 170 -23.64 -13.42 -11.88
N PRO A 171 -23.22 -12.60 -10.90
CA PRO A 171 -21.84 -12.60 -10.40
C PRO A 171 -21.29 -13.97 -9.98
N ARG A 172 -22.15 -14.84 -9.46
CA ARG A 172 -21.79 -16.20 -9.08
C ARG A 172 -21.33 -17.08 -10.23
N GLN A 173 -21.74 -16.79 -11.46
CA GLN A 173 -21.33 -17.57 -12.63
C GLN A 173 -19.87 -17.34 -13.01
N TYR A 174 -19.29 -16.20 -12.64
CA TYR A 174 -17.87 -15.87 -12.86
C TYR A 174 -17.06 -15.80 -11.56
N GLY A 175 -17.50 -16.44 -10.48
CA GLY A 175 -16.80 -16.42 -9.18
C GLY A 175 -15.35 -16.91 -9.25
N ASN A 176 -15.05 -17.92 -10.08
CA ASN A 176 -13.66 -18.37 -10.29
C ASN A 176 -12.77 -17.29 -10.91
N LEU A 177 -13.29 -16.50 -11.86
CA LEU A 177 -12.58 -15.35 -12.40
C LEU A 177 -12.39 -14.28 -11.33
N SER A 178 -13.42 -13.98 -10.53
CA SER A 178 -13.36 -12.98 -9.45
C SER A 178 -12.24 -13.31 -8.45
N VAL A 179 -12.22 -14.54 -7.92
CA VAL A 179 -11.16 -14.99 -6.99
C VAL A 179 -9.79 -14.95 -7.66
N THR A 180 -9.68 -15.34 -8.93
CA THR A 180 -8.42 -15.27 -9.70
C THR A 180 -7.92 -13.83 -9.87
N GLN A 181 -8.81 -12.89 -10.20
CA GLN A 181 -8.47 -11.47 -10.36
C GLN A 181 -7.97 -10.87 -9.04
N LEU A 182 -8.68 -11.13 -7.94
CA LEU A 182 -8.28 -10.67 -6.61
C LEU A 182 -6.94 -11.23 -6.20
N PHE A 183 -6.70 -12.52 -6.39
CA PHE A 183 -5.44 -13.18 -6.09
C PHE A 183 -4.28 -12.57 -6.89
N TYR A 184 -4.47 -12.37 -8.20
CA TYR A 184 -3.48 -11.75 -9.07
C TYR A 184 -3.15 -10.31 -8.61
N THR A 185 -4.16 -9.46 -8.45
CA THR A 185 -3.95 -8.05 -8.12
C THR A 185 -3.36 -7.88 -6.71
N ALA A 186 -3.79 -8.68 -5.74
CA ALA A 186 -3.26 -8.61 -4.38
C ALA A 186 -1.79 -9.06 -4.31
N ASN A 187 -1.40 -10.11 -5.05
CA ASN A 187 0.02 -10.51 -5.12
C ASN A 187 0.88 -9.48 -5.87
N MET A 188 0.39 -8.91 -6.97
CA MET A 188 1.09 -7.82 -7.65
C MET A 188 1.30 -6.61 -6.72
N TYR A 189 0.30 -6.29 -5.91
CA TYR A 189 0.40 -5.20 -4.94
C TYR A 189 1.39 -5.51 -3.80
N HIS A 190 1.38 -6.74 -3.29
CA HIS A 190 2.42 -7.22 -2.36
C HIS A 190 3.81 -7.05 -2.97
N ASP A 191 4.03 -7.59 -4.17
CA ASP A 191 5.34 -7.58 -4.83
C ASP A 191 5.80 -6.13 -5.10
N LEU A 192 4.90 -5.25 -5.53
CA LEU A 192 5.19 -3.83 -5.68
C LEU A 192 5.67 -3.23 -4.36
N LEU A 193 4.86 -3.32 -3.30
CA LEU A 193 5.17 -2.68 -2.03
C LEU A 193 6.43 -3.22 -1.37
N TYR A 194 6.69 -4.53 -1.51
CA TYR A 194 7.93 -5.17 -1.07
C TYR A 194 9.15 -4.45 -1.64
N LEU A 195 9.13 -4.16 -2.96
CA LEU A 195 10.22 -3.48 -3.65
C LEU A 195 10.35 -2.00 -3.28
N TYR A 196 9.32 -1.41 -2.70
CA TYR A 196 9.34 -0.07 -2.10
C TYR A 196 9.70 -0.08 -0.61
N GLY A 197 9.98 -1.25 -0.04
CA GLY A 197 10.43 -1.44 1.33
C GLY A 197 9.32 -1.77 2.32
N PHE A 198 8.11 -2.11 1.90
CA PHE A 198 7.18 -2.82 2.81
C PHE A 198 7.55 -4.29 2.85
N ASP A 199 8.69 -4.55 3.50
CA ASP A 199 9.33 -5.84 3.66
C ASP A 199 8.95 -6.49 5.01
N GLU A 200 9.54 -7.64 5.30
CA GLU A 200 9.26 -8.45 6.48
C GLU A 200 9.44 -7.60 7.76
N VAL A 201 10.60 -6.94 7.93
CA VAL A 201 10.88 -6.10 9.12
C VAL A 201 9.95 -4.90 9.27
N SER A 202 9.36 -4.44 8.17
CA SER A 202 8.37 -3.37 8.15
C SER A 202 6.95 -3.86 8.44
N GLY A 203 6.77 -5.16 8.69
CA GLY A 203 5.50 -5.83 8.99
C GLY A 203 4.59 -5.93 7.78
N ASN A 204 5.13 -6.39 6.66
CA ASN A 204 4.33 -6.81 5.52
C ASN A 204 3.48 -8.05 5.85
N PHE A 205 2.73 -8.55 4.87
CA PHE A 205 1.84 -9.69 5.06
C PHE A 205 2.39 -10.91 4.33
N GLN A 206 3.00 -11.84 5.06
CA GLN A 206 3.57 -13.07 4.53
C GLN A 206 3.37 -14.23 5.52
N GLN A 207 3.05 -15.42 5.00
CA GLN A 207 2.95 -16.62 5.84
C GLN A 207 4.32 -17.02 6.40
N TYR A 208 5.38 -16.82 5.62
CA TYR A 208 6.75 -17.13 5.97
C TYR A 208 7.68 -15.98 5.56
N ASN A 209 8.50 -15.53 6.51
CA ASN A 209 9.39 -14.37 6.36
C ASN A 209 10.83 -14.75 5.97
N PHE A 210 11.10 -16.02 5.67
CA PHE A 210 12.43 -16.49 5.25
C PHE A 210 13.55 -16.17 6.26
N GLY A 211 13.20 -16.08 7.55
CA GLY A 211 14.13 -15.69 8.61
C GLY A 211 14.59 -14.22 8.57
N LYS A 212 13.95 -13.35 7.77
CA LYS A 212 14.33 -11.94 7.63
C LYS A 212 13.82 -11.03 8.76
N GLY A 213 13.03 -11.56 9.70
CA GLY A 213 12.59 -10.87 10.91
C GLY A 213 11.08 -10.62 10.96
N ALA A 214 10.65 -9.79 11.91
CA ALA A 214 9.24 -9.52 12.24
C ALA A 214 8.42 -10.78 12.61
N ALA A 215 7.12 -10.62 12.82
CA ALA A 215 6.22 -11.76 12.99
C ALA A 215 5.72 -12.23 11.61
N GLU A 216 5.49 -13.54 11.48
CA GLU A 216 5.03 -14.18 10.24
C GLU A 216 3.68 -14.88 10.48
N GLY A 217 3.21 -15.65 9.49
CA GLY A 217 1.92 -16.35 9.55
C GLY A 217 0.75 -15.46 9.18
N ASP A 218 1.01 -14.35 8.49
CA ASP A 218 0.06 -13.25 8.37
C ASP A 218 -0.26 -12.81 6.95
N GLY A 219 -0.01 -13.68 5.95
CA GLY A 219 -0.47 -13.48 4.58
C GLY A 219 -1.97 -13.11 4.50
N VAL A 220 -2.33 -12.29 3.51
CA VAL A 220 -3.65 -11.65 3.42
C VAL A 220 -4.73 -12.64 3.03
N ILE A 221 -5.83 -12.64 3.78
CA ILE A 221 -7.06 -13.36 3.44
C ILE A 221 -7.95 -12.44 2.59
N VAL A 222 -8.31 -12.86 1.39
CA VAL A 222 -9.12 -12.07 0.45
C VAL A 222 -10.40 -12.80 0.09
N HIS A 223 -11.53 -12.23 0.49
CA HIS A 223 -12.86 -12.77 0.17
C HIS A 223 -13.43 -12.08 -1.08
N ALA A 224 -13.67 -12.88 -2.12
CA ALA A 224 -14.40 -12.47 -3.31
C ALA A 224 -15.90 -12.56 -3.07
N GLN A 225 -16.64 -11.57 -3.59
CA GLN A 225 -18.11 -11.57 -3.64
C GLN A 225 -18.73 -11.86 -2.27
N ASP A 226 -18.13 -11.29 -1.22
CA ASP A 226 -18.52 -11.52 0.17
C ASP A 226 -19.94 -10.98 0.39
N SER A 227 -20.85 -11.85 0.84
CA SER A 227 -22.27 -11.51 0.97
C SER A 227 -22.64 -10.81 2.28
N SER A 228 -21.65 -10.46 3.12
CA SER A 228 -21.89 -9.70 4.36
C SER A 228 -22.22 -8.22 4.11
N GLY A 229 -22.06 -7.74 2.88
CA GLY A 229 -22.42 -6.38 2.47
C GLY A 229 -22.63 -6.22 0.96
N PHE A 230 -22.99 -5.00 0.56
CA PHE A 230 -23.06 -4.56 -0.83
C PHE A 230 -22.50 -3.13 -0.92
N ASN A 231 -22.10 -2.72 -2.13
CA ASN A 231 -21.71 -1.35 -2.47
C ASN A 231 -20.58 -0.79 -1.60
N ASN A 232 -19.65 -1.65 -1.19
CA ASN A 232 -18.53 -1.29 -0.34
C ASN A 232 -17.42 -2.35 -0.45
N ALA A 233 -16.36 -2.18 0.32
CA ALA A 233 -15.40 -3.20 0.67
C ALA A 233 -14.88 -2.91 2.09
N ASN A 234 -13.95 -3.70 2.61
CA ASN A 234 -13.19 -3.35 3.83
C ASN A 234 -11.93 -4.20 3.96
N PHE A 235 -10.96 -3.66 4.68
CA PHE A 235 -9.79 -4.36 5.12
C PHE A 235 -9.62 -4.26 6.65
N MET A 236 -9.47 -5.40 7.30
CA MET A 236 -9.11 -5.49 8.71
C MET A 236 -7.59 -5.66 8.84
N THR A 237 -6.92 -4.72 9.51
CA THR A 237 -5.46 -4.74 9.74
C THR A 237 -5.11 -5.01 11.20
N PRO A 238 -5.04 -6.27 11.66
CA PRO A 238 -4.48 -6.56 12.97
C PRO A 238 -2.96 -6.27 13.00
N PRO A 239 -2.35 -6.19 14.20
CA PRO A 239 -0.90 -6.07 14.32
C PRO A 239 -0.17 -7.22 13.62
N ASP A 240 1.10 -6.98 13.32
CA ASP A 240 2.05 -7.94 12.72
C ASP A 240 1.98 -9.35 13.33
N GLY A 241 1.99 -10.37 12.46
CA GLY A 241 1.81 -11.78 12.84
C GLY A 241 0.36 -12.27 12.93
N GLN A 242 -0.59 -11.47 12.46
CA GLN A 242 -2.01 -11.86 12.31
C GLN A 242 -2.50 -11.48 10.91
N ASN A 243 -3.22 -12.40 10.26
CA ASN A 243 -3.65 -12.21 8.88
C ASN A 243 -4.50 -10.93 8.72
N GLY A 244 -4.10 -10.08 7.78
CA GLY A 244 -4.98 -9.06 7.23
C GLY A 244 -6.17 -9.73 6.54
N ARG A 245 -7.34 -9.08 6.58
CA ARG A 245 -8.54 -9.63 5.92
C ARG A 245 -9.25 -8.59 5.07
N CYS A 246 -9.24 -8.81 3.77
CA CYS A 246 -9.94 -8.03 2.77
C CYS A 246 -11.28 -8.69 2.41
N ARG A 247 -12.36 -7.90 2.35
CA ARG A 247 -13.68 -8.33 1.91
C ARG A 247 -14.16 -7.47 0.76
N MET A 248 -14.32 -8.08 -0.40
CA MET A 248 -14.80 -7.40 -1.61
C MET A 248 -16.27 -7.73 -1.82
N TYR A 249 -17.11 -6.70 -1.98
CA TYR A 249 -18.56 -6.89 -2.13
C TYR A 249 -19.03 -6.69 -3.56
N LEU A 250 -20.23 -7.23 -3.81
CA LEU A 250 -21.00 -6.91 -5.00
C LEU A 250 -21.61 -5.51 -4.91
N TRP A 251 -21.82 -4.89 -6.06
CA TRP A 251 -22.42 -3.58 -6.22
C TRP A 251 -23.76 -3.71 -6.94
N ASN A 252 -24.83 -3.35 -6.25
CA ASN A 252 -26.21 -3.41 -6.72
C ASN A 252 -26.75 -2.06 -7.20
N THR A 253 -25.88 -1.05 -7.32
CA THR A 253 -26.19 0.23 -7.96
C THR A 253 -26.23 0.13 -9.48
N ALA A 254 -25.59 -0.90 -10.05
CA ALA A 254 -25.61 -1.25 -11.48
C ALA A 254 -26.63 -2.36 -11.78
N LYS A 255 -27.04 -2.45 -13.06
CA LYS A 255 -27.80 -3.62 -13.58
C LYS A 255 -27.16 -4.15 -14.87
N PRO A 256 -26.73 -5.43 -14.92
CA PRO A 256 -26.62 -6.39 -13.81
C PRO A 256 -25.68 -5.89 -12.69
N PHE A 257 -25.69 -6.56 -11.53
CA PHE A 257 -24.79 -6.20 -10.43
C PHE A 257 -23.33 -6.29 -10.89
N ARG A 258 -22.52 -5.33 -10.47
CA ARG A 258 -21.08 -5.32 -10.74
C ARG A 258 -20.33 -5.93 -9.58
N ASP A 259 -19.31 -6.72 -9.86
CA ASP A 259 -18.44 -7.29 -8.84
C ASP A 259 -17.32 -6.30 -8.49
N GLY A 260 -17.35 -5.74 -7.28
CA GLY A 260 -16.34 -4.78 -6.83
C GLY A 260 -14.93 -5.34 -6.83
N GLY A 261 -14.77 -6.67 -6.79
CA GLY A 261 -13.47 -7.33 -6.92
C GLY A 261 -12.83 -7.22 -8.30
N LEU A 262 -13.59 -6.80 -9.32
CA LEU A 262 -13.08 -6.52 -10.67
C LEU A 262 -12.71 -5.04 -10.85
N ASP A 263 -12.97 -4.18 -9.86
CA ASP A 263 -12.44 -2.81 -9.78
C ASP A 263 -11.14 -2.84 -8.96
N ALA A 264 -10.00 -2.90 -9.64
CA ALA A 264 -8.68 -2.93 -9.03
C ALA A 264 -8.43 -1.71 -8.12
N GLY A 265 -9.06 -0.56 -8.42
CA GLY A 265 -8.96 0.63 -7.58
C GLY A 265 -9.54 0.41 -6.19
N ILE A 266 -10.67 -0.30 -6.08
CA ILE A 266 -11.27 -0.66 -4.78
C ILE A 266 -10.36 -1.65 -4.05
N LEU A 267 -9.90 -2.72 -4.71
CA LEU A 267 -9.03 -3.69 -4.03
C LEU A 267 -7.72 -3.06 -3.55
N ILE A 268 -7.06 -2.25 -4.38
CA ILE A 268 -5.81 -1.58 -4.02
C ILE A 268 -6.03 -0.60 -2.87
N HIS A 269 -7.16 0.12 -2.86
CA HIS A 269 -7.56 0.96 -1.73
C HIS A 269 -7.61 0.14 -0.43
N GLU A 270 -8.33 -0.98 -0.44
CA GLU A 270 -8.47 -1.83 0.75
C GLU A 270 -7.12 -2.39 1.23
N LEU A 271 -6.30 -2.91 0.32
CA LEU A 271 -4.97 -3.42 0.67
C LEU A 271 -4.05 -2.31 1.22
N SER A 272 -4.27 -1.05 0.82
CA SER A 272 -3.52 0.10 1.31
C SER A 272 -3.85 0.47 2.76
N HIS A 273 -5.01 0.08 3.29
CA HIS A 273 -5.26 0.13 4.74
C HIS A 273 -4.31 -0.79 5.51
N GLY A 274 -3.97 -1.95 4.93
CA GLY A 274 -2.95 -2.86 5.42
C GLY A 274 -1.59 -2.16 5.55
N LEU A 275 -1.11 -1.60 4.43
CA LEU A 275 0.16 -0.85 4.36
C LEU A 275 0.21 0.29 5.38
N SER A 276 -0.75 1.22 5.29
CA SER A 276 -0.72 2.45 6.09
C SER A 276 -0.83 2.19 7.59
N THR A 277 -1.62 1.19 7.99
CA THR A 277 -1.79 0.81 9.39
C THR A 277 -0.57 0.05 9.94
N ARG A 278 0.06 -0.84 9.17
CA ARG A 278 1.27 -1.56 9.61
C ARG A 278 2.48 -0.62 9.72
N LEU A 279 2.62 0.33 8.80
CA LEU A 279 3.76 1.26 8.82
C LEU A 279 3.63 2.35 9.90
N THR A 280 2.43 2.93 10.06
CA THR A 280 2.25 4.09 10.95
C THR A 280 2.37 3.68 12.42
N GLY A 281 3.35 4.22 13.13
CA GLY A 281 3.58 3.88 14.54
C GLY A 281 4.21 2.49 14.76
N GLY A 282 4.60 1.82 13.67
CA GLY A 282 5.32 0.55 13.67
C GLY A 282 4.42 -0.70 13.64
N PRO A 283 4.96 -1.83 13.14
CA PRO A 283 4.18 -3.00 12.72
C PRO A 283 3.38 -3.68 13.84
N ARG A 284 3.81 -3.52 15.09
CA ARG A 284 3.13 -4.08 16.27
C ARG A 284 1.97 -3.24 16.79
N ASN A 285 1.65 -2.09 16.18
CA ASN A 285 0.64 -1.16 16.68
C ASN A 285 -0.34 -0.68 15.58
N SER A 286 -1.42 -1.42 15.39
CA SER A 286 -2.49 -1.03 14.47
C SER A 286 -3.42 0.10 14.96
N ALA A 287 -3.15 0.72 16.12
CA ALA A 287 -4.01 1.74 16.71
C ALA A 287 -3.60 3.19 16.34
N CYS A 288 -2.81 3.34 15.29
CA CYS A 288 -2.15 4.60 14.95
C CYS A 288 -2.79 5.42 13.83
N LEU A 289 -3.94 4.99 13.31
CA LEU A 289 -4.78 5.78 12.40
C LEU A 289 -6.23 5.91 12.93
N ASN A 290 -6.39 6.02 14.25
CA ASN A 290 -7.69 5.99 14.94
C ASN A 290 -8.31 7.36 15.16
N THR A 291 -7.52 8.44 15.19
CA THR A 291 -8.12 9.79 15.24
C THR A 291 -8.78 10.11 13.91
N ARG A 292 -9.81 10.95 13.91
CA ARG A 292 -10.57 11.28 12.70
C ARG A 292 -9.71 11.76 11.51
N GLU A 293 -8.73 12.62 11.78
CA GLU A 293 -7.84 13.14 10.73
C GLU A 293 -6.85 12.06 10.27
N ALA A 294 -6.31 11.26 11.19
CA ALA A 294 -5.41 10.16 10.86
C ALA A 294 -6.11 9.03 10.08
N GLY A 295 -7.31 8.61 10.52
CA GLY A 295 -8.14 7.65 9.81
C GLY A 295 -8.56 8.16 8.44
N GLY A 296 -8.86 9.46 8.32
CA GLY A 296 -9.07 10.09 7.02
C GLY A 296 -7.83 10.02 6.12
N MET A 297 -6.62 10.23 6.64
CA MET A 297 -5.42 9.97 5.82
C MET A 297 -5.28 8.50 5.43
N GLY A 298 -5.72 7.56 6.28
CA GLY A 298 -5.90 6.14 5.97
C GLY A 298 -6.64 5.91 4.65
N GLU A 299 -7.84 6.49 4.55
CA GLU A 299 -8.67 6.48 3.33
C GLU A 299 -7.94 7.13 2.14
N GLY A 300 -7.31 8.29 2.38
CA GLY A 300 -6.64 9.06 1.33
C GLY A 300 -5.39 8.38 0.76
N TRP A 301 -4.62 7.65 1.56
CA TRP A 301 -3.49 6.88 1.05
C TRP A 301 -3.96 5.74 0.14
N GLY A 302 -5.07 5.08 0.48
CA GLY A 302 -5.66 4.04 -0.38
C GLY A 302 -6.09 4.59 -1.74
N ASP A 303 -6.82 5.68 -1.74
CA ASP A 303 -7.25 6.35 -2.97
C ASP A 303 -6.06 6.86 -3.81
N PHE A 304 -5.04 7.44 -3.17
CA PHE A 304 -3.86 7.94 -3.86
C PHE A 304 -3.04 6.81 -4.51
N ILE A 305 -2.84 5.69 -3.80
CA ILE A 305 -2.09 4.54 -4.35
C ILE A 305 -2.88 3.88 -5.48
N ALA A 306 -4.19 3.66 -5.30
CA ALA A 306 -5.06 3.16 -6.36
C ALA A 306 -4.99 4.04 -7.62
N THR A 307 -5.06 5.36 -7.45
CA THR A 307 -4.92 6.34 -8.52
C THR A 307 -3.55 6.27 -9.19
N THR A 308 -2.47 6.17 -8.41
CA THR A 308 -1.09 6.11 -8.92
C THR A 308 -0.86 4.84 -9.74
N VAL A 309 -1.39 3.69 -9.30
CA VAL A 309 -1.25 2.41 -10.02
C VAL A 309 -1.93 2.43 -11.39
N ARG A 310 -3.12 3.02 -11.48
CA ARG A 310 -3.86 3.13 -12.74
C ARG A 310 -3.45 4.33 -13.60
N SER A 311 -2.50 5.12 -13.15
CA SER A 311 -2.11 6.33 -13.86
C SER A 311 -1.28 6.01 -15.10
N THR A 312 -1.39 6.86 -16.13
CA THR A 312 -0.58 6.76 -17.35
C THR A 312 0.21 8.04 -17.58
N SER A 313 1.16 8.01 -18.52
CA SER A 313 1.91 9.19 -18.95
C SER A 313 1.02 10.28 -19.57
N THR A 314 -0.20 9.93 -19.98
CA THR A 314 -1.22 10.91 -20.37
C THR A 314 -2.03 11.32 -19.14
N TYR A 315 -1.98 12.61 -18.81
CA TYR A 315 -2.75 13.19 -17.71
C TYR A 315 -4.26 13.00 -17.92
N GLN A 316 -4.96 12.64 -16.85
CA GLN A 316 -6.41 12.58 -16.76
C GLN A 316 -6.85 12.79 -15.31
N ASP A 317 -8.14 13.05 -15.10
CA ASP A 317 -8.73 13.10 -13.76
C ASP A 317 -9.23 11.70 -13.37
N TYR A 318 -9.08 11.32 -12.10
CA TYR A 318 -9.35 9.95 -11.66
C TYR A 318 -10.49 9.89 -10.63
N PRO A 319 -11.65 9.33 -11.00
CA PRO A 319 -12.68 8.96 -10.02
C PRO A 319 -12.33 7.61 -9.36
N ILE A 320 -12.86 7.39 -8.15
CA ILE A 320 -12.75 6.12 -7.42
C ILE A 320 -14.08 5.35 -7.49
N GLY A 321 -14.01 4.07 -7.85
CA GLY A 321 -15.17 3.16 -7.86
C GLY A 321 -16.25 3.50 -8.88
N ALA A 322 -15.94 4.30 -9.90
CA ALA A 322 -16.93 4.77 -10.88
C ALA A 322 -17.62 3.64 -11.65
N TRP A 323 -16.85 2.63 -12.04
CA TRP A 323 -17.40 1.44 -12.69
C TRP A 323 -18.26 0.66 -11.70
N ALA A 324 -17.72 0.23 -10.56
CA ALA A 324 -18.49 -0.57 -9.60
C ALA A 324 -19.80 0.12 -9.16
N ALA A 325 -19.74 1.42 -8.89
CA ALA A 325 -20.88 2.22 -8.43
C ALA A 325 -21.85 2.66 -9.54
N ASP A 326 -21.51 2.46 -10.82
CA ASP A 326 -22.29 2.91 -11.99
C ASP A 326 -22.58 4.41 -12.01
N THR A 327 -21.54 5.20 -11.72
CA THR A 327 -21.63 6.66 -11.66
C THR A 327 -20.34 7.30 -12.14
N LYS A 328 -20.44 8.23 -13.09
CA LYS A 328 -19.26 8.85 -13.73
C LYS A 328 -18.29 9.52 -12.74
N PRO A 329 -18.75 10.26 -11.72
CA PRO A 329 -17.84 10.87 -10.73
C PRO A 329 -17.23 9.87 -9.73
N GLY A 330 -17.69 8.62 -9.69
CA GLY A 330 -17.33 7.68 -8.64
C GLY A 330 -18.03 7.96 -7.32
N ILE A 331 -17.43 7.49 -6.23
CA ILE A 331 -18.01 7.50 -4.87
C ILE A 331 -17.52 8.66 -3.98
N ARG A 332 -16.56 9.46 -4.46
CA ARG A 332 -16.05 10.66 -3.77
C ARG A 332 -16.79 11.91 -4.25
N HIS A 333 -16.64 13.05 -3.58
CA HIS A 333 -17.33 14.29 -3.99
C HIS A 333 -16.77 14.83 -5.31
N PHE A 334 -15.46 14.73 -5.50
CA PHE A 334 -14.75 15.14 -6.71
C PHE A 334 -13.79 14.05 -7.21
N PRO A 335 -13.55 13.95 -8.53
CA PRO A 335 -12.42 13.17 -9.03
C PRO A 335 -11.10 13.87 -8.64
N TYR A 336 -10.01 13.11 -8.52
CA TYR A 336 -8.68 13.68 -8.27
C TYR A 336 -8.19 14.44 -9.50
N SER A 337 -7.79 15.70 -9.30
CA SER A 337 -7.48 16.60 -10.40
C SER A 337 -6.52 17.71 -9.98
N THR A 338 -5.46 17.94 -10.76
CA THR A 338 -4.59 19.12 -10.57
C THR A 338 -5.32 20.43 -10.89
N ASN A 339 -6.49 20.37 -11.53
CA ASN A 339 -7.32 21.53 -11.78
C ASN A 339 -8.19 21.86 -10.56
N ILE A 340 -7.91 22.98 -9.90
CA ILE A 340 -8.65 23.47 -8.72
C ILE A 340 -10.15 23.75 -8.98
N THR A 341 -10.55 23.92 -10.25
CA THR A 341 -11.96 24.07 -10.59
C THR A 341 -12.69 22.72 -10.61
N THR A 342 -12.00 21.66 -11.03
CA THR A 342 -12.55 20.29 -11.01
C THR A 342 -12.59 19.75 -9.60
N ASN A 343 -11.48 19.88 -8.86
CA ASN A 343 -11.42 19.53 -7.44
C ASN A 343 -10.96 20.76 -6.62
N PRO A 344 -11.88 21.45 -5.91
CA PRO A 344 -11.57 22.65 -5.15
C PRO A 344 -11.09 22.37 -3.72
N SER A 345 -10.85 21.11 -3.36
CA SER A 345 -10.47 20.72 -2.00
C SER A 345 -9.16 21.38 -1.56
N LEU A 346 -9.17 21.90 -0.34
CA LEU A 346 -8.03 22.48 0.39
C LEU A 346 -8.02 21.93 1.82
N TYR A 347 -6.93 22.11 2.57
CA TYR A 347 -6.82 21.61 3.94
C TYR A 347 -7.98 22.06 4.87
N ASP A 348 -8.49 23.27 4.72
CA ASP A 348 -9.60 23.79 5.52
C ASP A 348 -10.97 23.15 5.20
N TYR A 349 -11.09 22.33 4.16
CA TYR A 349 -12.30 21.55 3.89
C TYR A 349 -12.65 20.63 5.06
N LEU A 350 -11.65 20.19 5.84
CA LEU A 350 -11.84 19.41 7.07
C LEU A 350 -12.73 20.12 8.11
N GLN A 351 -12.94 21.43 7.99
CA GLN A 351 -13.84 22.19 8.85
C GLN A 351 -15.32 22.09 8.45
N ARG A 352 -15.62 21.64 7.23
CA ARG A 352 -16.97 21.61 6.68
C ARG A 352 -17.82 20.53 7.35
N LEU A 353 -19.14 20.68 7.28
CA LEU A 353 -20.08 19.75 7.91
C LEU A 353 -20.14 18.39 7.18
N ASP A 354 -19.96 18.40 5.87
CA ASP A 354 -19.91 17.24 4.97
C ASP A 354 -18.56 16.49 5.04
N TYR A 355 -17.49 17.11 5.55
CA TYR A 355 -16.16 16.50 5.71
C TYR A 355 -15.92 15.98 7.14
N ARG A 356 -16.98 15.43 7.73
CA ARG A 356 -17.01 14.88 9.09
C ARG A 356 -16.79 13.37 9.15
N GLU A 357 -16.64 12.72 8.03
CA GLU A 357 -16.47 11.27 7.95
C GLU A 357 -15.10 10.99 7.32
N VAL A 358 -14.45 9.87 7.68
CA VAL A 358 -13.06 9.63 7.30
C VAL A 358 -12.86 9.58 5.79
N HIS A 359 -13.82 9.06 5.02
CA HIS A 359 -13.74 8.99 3.56
C HIS A 359 -13.70 10.38 2.94
N ALA A 360 -14.52 11.32 3.45
CA ALA A 360 -14.51 12.70 2.98
C ALA A 360 -13.20 13.41 3.34
N ILE A 361 -12.64 13.16 4.52
CA ILE A 361 -11.32 13.69 4.90
C ILE A 361 -10.22 13.09 4.01
N GLY A 362 -10.30 11.79 3.72
CA GLY A 362 -9.37 11.10 2.84
C GLY A 362 -9.37 11.61 1.42
N GLU A 363 -10.52 12.01 0.91
CA GLU A 363 -10.61 12.70 -0.38
C GLU A 363 -9.73 13.95 -0.44
N VAL A 364 -9.68 14.76 0.64
CA VAL A 364 -8.80 15.95 0.71
C VAL A 364 -7.33 15.53 0.74
N TRP A 365 -6.99 14.49 1.50
CA TRP A 365 -5.61 14.01 1.59
C TRP A 365 -5.11 13.43 0.26
N ALA A 366 -5.89 12.58 -0.38
CA ALA A 366 -5.60 11.99 -1.67
C ALA A 366 -5.43 13.06 -2.75
N GLU A 367 -6.30 14.08 -2.77
CA GLU A 367 -6.19 15.21 -3.69
C GLU A 367 -4.88 16.01 -3.48
N ILE A 368 -4.50 16.28 -2.22
CA ILE A 368 -3.22 16.92 -1.91
C ILE A 368 -2.05 16.07 -2.44
N LEU A 369 -2.05 14.77 -2.17
CA LEU A 369 -0.99 13.86 -2.65
C LEU A 369 -0.97 13.76 -4.17
N TYR A 370 -2.13 13.77 -4.83
CA TYR A 370 -2.24 13.75 -6.29
C TYR A 370 -1.59 14.98 -6.93
N VAL A 371 -1.83 16.17 -6.36
CA VAL A 371 -1.20 17.42 -6.81
C VAL A 371 0.32 17.40 -6.56
N VAL A 372 0.77 16.91 -5.40
CA VAL A 372 2.19 16.76 -5.08
C VAL A 372 2.88 15.78 -6.03
N SER A 373 2.26 14.64 -6.30
CA SER A 373 2.75 13.64 -7.26
C SER A 373 2.91 14.25 -8.66
N ASN A 374 1.90 14.98 -9.14
CA ASN A 374 1.98 15.63 -10.46
C ASN A 374 3.07 16.70 -10.53
N LYS A 375 3.36 17.43 -9.44
CA LYS A 375 4.50 18.36 -9.38
C LYS A 375 5.85 17.66 -9.42
N LEU A 376 5.97 16.48 -8.81
CA LEU A 376 7.15 15.64 -8.97
C LEU A 376 7.26 15.07 -10.38
N ILE A 377 6.14 14.68 -11.01
CA ILE A 377 6.10 14.18 -12.40
C ILE A 377 6.50 15.29 -13.38
N GLU A 378 6.05 16.53 -13.18
CA GLU A 378 6.50 17.68 -13.99
C GLU A 378 8.02 17.86 -13.94
N LYS A 379 8.65 17.61 -12.77
CA LYS A 379 10.09 17.77 -12.56
C LYS A 379 10.91 16.58 -13.06
N HIS A 380 10.43 15.36 -12.82
CA HIS A 380 11.21 14.12 -12.97
C HIS A 380 10.69 13.20 -14.08
N GLY A 381 9.62 13.58 -14.77
CA GLY A 381 8.94 12.74 -15.74
C GLY A 381 8.08 11.64 -15.11
N PHE A 382 7.50 10.79 -15.96
CA PHE A 382 6.61 9.69 -15.58
C PHE A 382 7.23 8.35 -15.99
N ALA A 383 7.20 7.35 -15.11
CA ALA A 383 7.54 5.97 -15.45
C ALA A 383 6.28 5.16 -15.77
N ASP A 384 6.26 4.48 -16.91
CA ASP A 384 5.15 3.60 -17.30
C ASP A 384 5.01 2.36 -16.39
N SER A 385 6.11 1.95 -15.73
CA SER A 385 6.10 0.88 -14.73
C SER A 385 6.48 1.42 -13.36
N LEU A 386 5.69 1.03 -12.36
CA LEU A 386 6.02 1.26 -10.95
C LEU A 386 6.98 0.21 -10.39
N PHE A 387 7.20 -0.93 -11.06
CA PHE A 387 8.06 -1.99 -10.55
C PHE A 387 9.54 -1.64 -10.75
N PRO A 388 10.35 -1.60 -9.68
CA PRO A 388 11.78 -1.42 -9.79
C PRO A 388 12.45 -2.49 -10.65
N SER A 389 13.23 -2.10 -11.65
CA SER A 389 14.00 -3.02 -12.51
C SER A 389 15.49 -2.67 -12.48
N ALA A 390 16.33 -3.70 -12.57
CA ALA A 390 17.78 -3.56 -12.64
C ALA A 390 18.26 -3.14 -14.05
N VAL A 391 17.42 -3.31 -15.07
CA VAL A 391 17.76 -3.08 -16.49
C VAL A 391 17.26 -1.70 -16.96
N SER A 392 16.41 -1.02 -16.19
CA SER A 392 15.85 0.28 -16.53
C SER A 392 16.54 1.44 -15.83
N ASP A 393 16.35 2.63 -16.37
CA ASP A 393 16.60 3.94 -15.78
C ASP A 393 15.71 4.24 -14.56
N PHE A 394 15.14 3.22 -13.92
CA PHE A 394 14.24 3.35 -12.78
C PHE A 394 14.89 4.06 -11.60
N TYR A 395 16.18 3.82 -11.39
CA TYR A 395 16.95 4.48 -10.34
C TYR A 395 18.05 5.36 -10.93
N ARG A 396 18.23 6.52 -10.32
CA ARG A 396 19.39 7.39 -10.49
C ARG A 396 20.21 7.41 -9.19
N PHE A 397 21.48 7.80 -9.30
CA PHE A 397 22.35 7.97 -8.14
C PHE A 397 22.36 9.42 -7.67
N VAL A 398 22.28 9.61 -6.37
CA VAL A 398 22.36 10.91 -5.68
C VAL A 398 23.39 10.84 -4.58
N THR A 399 24.15 11.92 -4.40
CA THR A 399 25.09 12.03 -3.29
C THR A 399 24.37 12.56 -2.07
N ARG A 400 24.33 11.77 -1.00
CA ARG A 400 23.80 12.16 0.31
C ARG A 400 24.80 11.76 1.39
N ASP A 401 25.07 12.68 2.32
CA ASP A 401 25.99 12.46 3.45
C ASP A 401 27.37 11.92 3.04
N GLY A 402 27.86 12.33 1.85
CA GLY A 402 29.13 11.88 1.30
C GLY A 402 29.12 10.48 0.66
N ALA A 403 27.96 9.81 0.58
CA ALA A 403 27.80 8.50 -0.04
C ALA A 403 26.84 8.57 -1.24
N LEU A 404 27.05 7.68 -2.23
CA LEU A 404 26.11 7.48 -3.32
C LEU A 404 24.93 6.64 -2.84
N ALA A 405 23.72 7.17 -2.99
CA ALA A 405 22.46 6.49 -2.73
C ALA A 405 21.64 6.37 -4.02
N ARG A 406 20.80 5.33 -4.11
CA ARG A 406 19.84 5.17 -5.21
C ARG A 406 18.51 5.82 -4.82
N ALA A 407 17.89 6.51 -5.76
CA ALA A 407 16.51 6.99 -5.62
C ALA A 407 15.76 6.82 -6.95
N PRO A 408 14.42 6.62 -6.92
CA PRO A 408 13.65 6.52 -8.14
C PRO A 408 13.83 7.75 -9.01
N THR A 409 13.97 7.53 -10.32
CA THR A 409 14.25 8.58 -11.29
C THR A 409 13.04 9.43 -11.61
N HIS A 410 11.84 8.83 -11.66
CA HIS A 410 10.62 9.47 -12.15
C HIS A 410 9.71 9.92 -11.00
N GLY A 411 8.86 10.92 -11.25
CA GLY A 411 8.07 11.57 -10.20
C GLY A 411 7.03 10.67 -9.54
N ASN A 412 6.34 9.83 -10.32
CA ASN A 412 5.35 8.89 -9.79
C ASN A 412 5.99 7.78 -8.95
N THR A 413 7.13 7.23 -9.38
CA THR A 413 7.86 6.21 -8.62
C THR A 413 8.54 6.80 -7.40
N LEU A 414 9.06 8.04 -7.49
CA LEU A 414 9.61 8.76 -6.36
C LEU A 414 8.52 9.05 -5.32
N MET A 415 7.37 9.56 -5.73
CA MET A 415 6.28 9.87 -4.80
C MET A 415 5.81 8.63 -4.03
N LEU A 416 5.68 7.48 -4.70
CA LEU A 416 5.35 6.22 -4.04
C LEU A 416 6.39 5.83 -2.98
N GLN A 417 7.68 5.99 -3.28
CA GLN A 417 8.76 5.76 -2.30
C GLN A 417 8.68 6.72 -1.11
N LEU A 418 8.41 8.00 -1.38
CA LEU A 418 8.32 9.03 -0.34
C LEU A 418 7.16 8.79 0.61
N ILE A 419 6.00 8.35 0.13
CA ILE A 419 4.86 8.06 1.03
C ILE A 419 5.12 6.81 1.88
N VAL A 420 5.74 5.76 1.35
CA VAL A 420 6.08 4.55 2.12
C VAL A 420 7.07 4.91 3.23
N ASN A 421 8.10 5.68 2.90
CA ASN A 421 9.09 6.16 3.88
C ASN A 421 8.48 7.17 4.88
N GLY A 422 7.56 8.01 4.44
CA GLY A 422 6.82 8.95 5.29
C GLY A 422 5.97 8.21 6.32
N MET A 423 5.21 7.19 5.92
CA MET A 423 4.39 6.38 6.84
C MET A 423 5.25 5.67 7.90
N LYS A 424 6.44 5.19 7.53
CA LYS A 424 7.39 4.57 8.48
C LYS A 424 7.90 5.53 9.57
N THR A 425 7.90 6.83 9.30
CA THR A 425 8.57 7.83 10.15
C THR A 425 7.60 8.80 10.83
N GLN A 426 6.38 8.93 10.33
CA GLN A 426 5.36 9.78 10.94
C GLN A 426 4.93 9.25 12.32
N PRO A 427 4.51 10.15 13.23
CA PRO A 427 4.07 9.73 14.56
C PRO A 427 2.76 8.93 14.49
N CYS A 428 2.46 8.20 15.58
CA CYS A 428 1.15 7.58 15.77
C CYS A 428 0.04 8.65 15.82
N ASN A 429 -1.07 8.42 15.12
CA ASN A 429 -2.18 9.36 14.92
C ASN A 429 -1.74 10.72 14.39
N PRO A 430 -1.07 10.75 13.22
CA PRO A 430 -0.54 11.99 12.66
C PRO A 430 -1.67 12.94 12.22
N THR A 431 -1.34 14.23 12.16
CA THR A 431 -2.12 15.25 11.44
C THR A 431 -1.66 15.34 9.99
N PHE A 432 -2.41 16.02 9.11
CA PHE A 432 -1.96 16.28 7.73
C PHE A 432 -0.62 17.00 7.70
N ILE A 433 -0.41 17.94 8.62
CA ILE A 433 0.84 18.71 8.77
C ILE A 433 2.00 17.76 9.12
N GLN A 434 1.80 16.84 10.07
CA GLN A 434 2.82 15.88 10.47
C GLN A 434 3.13 14.86 9.37
N ALA A 435 2.11 14.39 8.65
CA ALA A 435 2.29 13.47 7.52
C ALA A 435 3.01 14.15 6.34
N ARG A 436 2.67 15.41 6.02
CA ARG A 436 3.41 16.24 5.05
C ARG A 436 4.88 16.35 5.46
N ASP A 437 5.14 16.72 6.70
CA ASP A 437 6.51 16.90 7.19
C ASP A 437 7.30 15.58 7.14
N ALA A 438 6.66 14.44 7.40
CA ALA A 438 7.25 13.12 7.23
C ALA A 438 7.59 12.79 5.76
N ILE A 439 6.75 13.16 4.80
CA ILE A 439 7.02 12.99 3.36
C ILE A 439 8.21 13.87 2.92
N ILE A 440 8.28 15.11 3.39
CA ILE A 440 9.40 16.02 3.08
C ILE A 440 10.70 15.53 3.75
N ALA A 441 10.61 15.03 4.98
CA ALA A 441 11.74 14.40 5.67
C ALA A 441 12.19 13.12 4.96
N ALA A 442 11.26 12.34 4.40
CA ALA A 442 11.58 11.18 3.58
C ALA A 442 12.35 11.56 2.31
N ASP A 443 12.04 12.70 1.67
CA ASP A 443 12.84 13.21 0.54
C ASP A 443 14.23 13.63 1.00
N GLN A 444 14.33 14.37 2.11
CA GLN A 444 15.64 14.71 2.70
C GLN A 444 16.48 13.46 2.95
N ALA A 445 15.86 12.42 3.53
CA ALA A 445 16.50 11.17 3.85
C ALA A 445 16.77 10.29 2.63
N LEU A 446 16.06 10.44 1.51
CA LEU A 446 16.25 9.61 0.32
C LEU A 446 17.20 10.27 -0.69
N THR A 447 16.94 11.53 -1.00
CA THR A 447 17.55 12.29 -2.11
C THR A 447 18.53 13.36 -1.66
N GLY A 448 18.68 13.58 -0.34
CA GLY A 448 19.41 14.72 0.19
C GLY A 448 18.61 16.03 0.14
N GLY A 449 17.30 15.97 -0.14
CA GLY A 449 16.40 17.12 -0.11
C GLY A 449 16.31 17.89 -1.43
N GLU A 450 16.72 17.27 -2.54
CA GLU A 450 16.72 17.91 -3.87
C GLU A 450 15.32 18.38 -4.30
N ASN A 451 14.24 17.85 -3.68
CA ASN A 451 12.85 18.15 -4.01
C ASN A 451 12.16 19.02 -2.97
N LYS A 452 12.88 19.52 -1.97
CA LYS A 452 12.32 20.32 -0.87
C LYS A 452 11.40 21.44 -1.36
N CYS A 453 11.85 22.28 -2.29
CA CYS A 453 11.03 23.39 -2.78
C CYS A 453 9.83 22.92 -3.60
N THR A 454 10.03 21.95 -4.50
CA THR A 454 8.95 21.34 -5.30
C THR A 454 7.84 20.77 -4.40
N LEU A 455 8.20 20.07 -3.33
CA LEU A 455 7.25 19.51 -2.37
C LEU A 455 6.51 20.61 -1.61
N TRP A 456 7.24 21.58 -1.03
CA TRP A 456 6.62 22.67 -0.28
C TRP A 456 5.67 23.52 -1.13
N GLU A 457 6.08 23.88 -2.34
CA GLU A 457 5.23 24.60 -3.29
C GLU A 457 3.96 23.81 -3.60
N ALA A 458 4.09 22.51 -3.88
CA ALA A 458 2.95 21.66 -4.19
C ALA A 458 1.97 21.54 -3.02
N PHE A 459 2.44 21.25 -1.81
CA PHE A 459 1.59 21.20 -0.62
C PHE A 459 0.92 22.55 -0.32
N ALA A 460 1.65 23.67 -0.50
CA ALA A 460 1.11 25.00 -0.32
C ALA A 460 -0.04 25.30 -1.29
N THR A 461 -0.02 24.82 -2.54
CA THR A 461 -1.13 25.04 -3.49
C THR A 461 -2.48 24.51 -3.01
N ARG A 462 -2.47 23.53 -2.08
CA ARG A 462 -3.67 22.93 -1.49
C ARG A 462 -3.87 23.28 -0.01
N GLY A 463 -3.30 24.41 0.42
CA GLY A 463 -3.51 24.96 1.77
C GLY A 463 -2.68 24.29 2.85
N LEU A 464 -1.66 23.50 2.50
CA LEU A 464 -0.81 22.80 3.46
C LEU A 464 0.64 23.33 3.46
N GLY A 465 0.80 24.65 3.29
CA GLY A 465 2.07 25.37 3.40
C GLY A 465 2.62 25.48 4.83
N THR A 466 3.77 26.16 4.97
CA THR A 466 4.51 26.29 6.25
C THR A 466 3.71 26.99 7.35
N ASP A 467 2.77 27.85 6.97
CA ASP A 467 1.89 28.62 7.86
C ASP A 467 0.52 27.94 8.12
N ALA A 468 0.32 26.72 7.59
CA ALA A 468 -0.87 25.92 7.88
C ALA A 468 -0.91 25.55 9.37
N LYS A 469 -2.10 25.55 9.97
CA LYS A 469 -2.26 25.34 11.42
C LYS A 469 -3.35 24.33 11.72
N LYS A 470 -3.09 23.50 12.74
CA LYS A 470 -4.12 22.75 13.44
C LYS A 470 -4.31 23.34 14.84
N LEU A 471 -5.42 24.05 15.07
CA LEU A 471 -5.75 24.62 16.36
C LEU A 471 -6.35 23.56 17.29
N SER A 472 -5.75 23.39 18.47
CA SER A 472 -6.32 22.53 19.51
C SER A 472 -7.58 23.17 20.10
N PHE A 473 -8.61 22.37 20.38
CA PHE A 473 -9.87 22.78 21.02
C PHE A 473 -10.72 23.83 20.26
N ALA A 474 -10.51 23.97 18.94
CA ALA A 474 -11.35 24.80 18.08
C ALA A 474 -12.46 23.99 17.41
N THR A 475 -13.63 24.61 17.20
CA THR A 475 -14.72 24.03 16.39
C THR A 475 -14.35 23.88 14.90
N ARG A 476 -13.31 24.59 14.47
CA ARG A 476 -12.76 24.65 13.11
C ARG A 476 -11.23 24.63 13.19
N PRO A 477 -10.61 23.45 13.36
CA PRO A 477 -9.21 23.36 13.75
C PRO A 477 -8.21 23.52 12.59
N SER A 478 -8.58 23.21 11.34
CA SER A 478 -7.63 23.09 10.21
C SER A 478 -7.57 24.37 9.37
N ILE A 479 -6.54 25.21 9.50
CA ILE A 479 -6.40 26.48 8.79
C ILE A 479 -5.42 26.32 7.62
N ASN A 480 -5.85 26.75 6.42
CA ASN A 480 -4.99 26.79 5.23
C ASN A 480 -3.74 27.64 5.46
N GLY A 481 -2.60 27.16 4.96
CA GLY A 481 -1.39 27.93 4.79
C GLY A 481 -0.87 27.82 3.34
N PHE A 482 -0.34 28.92 2.82
CA PHE A 482 0.14 29.02 1.44
C PHE A 482 1.62 29.47 1.35
N GLU A 483 2.27 29.72 2.49
CA GLU A 483 3.67 30.13 2.52
C GLU A 483 4.60 28.92 2.33
N VAL A 484 5.71 29.15 1.62
CA VAL A 484 6.80 28.18 1.45
C VAL A 484 8.04 28.63 2.26
N PRO A 485 9.01 27.74 2.54
CA PRO A 485 10.26 28.14 3.18
C PRO A 485 10.95 29.29 2.43
N SER A 486 11.63 30.18 3.16
CA SER A 486 12.26 31.38 2.59
C SER A 486 13.22 31.12 1.43
N GLU A 487 13.92 30.00 1.48
CA GLU A 487 14.86 29.52 0.47
C GLU A 487 14.19 29.01 -0.82
N CYS A 488 12.87 28.85 -0.80
CA CYS A 488 12.06 28.41 -1.94
C CYS A 488 11.20 29.55 -2.52
N LYS A 489 11.46 30.80 -2.12
CA LYS A 489 10.74 31.99 -2.60
C LYS A 489 11.40 32.65 -3.80
#